data_AF-I4B2Y4-F1
#
_entry.id   AF-I4B2Y4-F1
#
_cell.length_a   1.000
_cell.length_b   1.000
_cell.length_c   1.000
_cell.angle_alpha   90.00
_cell.angle_beta   90.00
_cell.angle_gamma   90.00
#
_symmetry.space_group_name_H-M   'P 1'
#
loop_
_entity.id
_entity.type
_entity.pdbx_description
1 polymer ?
#
loop_
_entity_poly.entity_id
_entity_poly.type
_entity_poly.pdbx_seq_one_letter_code
_entity_poly.pdbx_strand_id
1 'polypeptide(L)'
;MNPFFLAASVLTVILGVAHSILGERLIFIPLRTQKPSGGIRPVLRNGHLGIIWATWHLTTALGFSLAGVFWLMALGLPKTPHQQHYGLIISVGFLTCSFLVGYGTKGRHPGWIVLAMSALLTMAGSFTGVTI
;
A
#
# COMPACT_ATOMS: atom_id res chain seq x y z
N MET A 1 9.20 22.54 0.51
CA MET A 1 8.46 21.26 0.65
C MET A 1 8.32 20.65 -0.73
N ASN A 2 8.49 19.34 -0.86
CA ASN A 2 8.32 18.63 -2.14
C ASN A 2 6.85 18.19 -2.29
N PRO A 3 6.08 18.79 -3.23
CA PRO A 3 4.66 18.52 -3.35
C PRO A 3 4.36 17.09 -3.83
N PHE A 4 5.28 16.46 -4.57
CA PHE A 4 5.09 15.11 -5.07
C PHE A 4 5.17 14.07 -3.95
N PHE A 5 6.16 14.19 -3.06
CA PHE A 5 6.24 13.33 -1.88
C PHE A 5 5.08 13.58 -0.90
N LEU A 6 4.60 14.83 -0.79
CA LEU A 6 3.42 15.13 0.01
C LEU A 6 2.18 14.42 -0.55
N ALA A 7 1.96 14.51 -1.87
CA ALA A 7 0.85 13.83 -2.53
C ALA A 7 0.97 12.30 -2.40
N ALA A 8 2.16 11.73 -2.57
CA ALA A 8 2.42 10.30 -2.37
C ALA A 8 2.12 9.86 -0.93
N SER A 9 2.49 10.68 0.07
CA SER A 9 2.19 10.44 1.48
C SER A 9 0.68 10.37 1.72
N VAL A 10 -0.06 11.40 1.32
CA VAL A 10 -1.52 11.48 1.49
C VAL A 10 -2.22 10.32 0.79
N LEU A 11 -1.83 10.02 -0.45
CA LEU A 11 -2.41 8.93 -1.23
C LEU A 11 -2.18 7.56 -0.58
N THR A 12 -0.99 7.35 -0.02
CA THR A 12 -0.63 6.11 0.68
C THR A 12 -1.39 5.96 2.01
N VAL A 13 -1.64 7.07 2.74
CA VAL A 13 -2.51 7.05 3.93
C VAL A 13 -3.93 6.65 3.56
N ILE A 14 -4.50 7.28 2.52
CA ILE A 14 -5.86 6.96 2.05
C ILE A 14 -5.94 5.48 1.66
N LEU A 15 -4.93 4.97 0.93
CA LEU A 15 -4.85 3.57 0.55
C LEU A 15 -4.84 2.65 1.78
N GLY A 16 -4.02 2.96 2.80
CA GLY A 16 -3.94 2.16 4.03
C GLY A 16 -5.26 2.12 4.79
N VAL A 17 -5.89 3.28 4.97
CA VAL A 17 -7.22 3.38 5.63
C VAL A 17 -8.26 2.59 4.85
N ALA A 18 -8.33 2.76 3.53
CA ALA A 18 -9.27 2.04 2.68
C ALA A 18 -9.00 0.53 2.73
N HIS A 19 -7.75 0.08 2.62
CA HIS A 19 -7.36 -1.32 2.68
C HIS A 19 -7.81 -1.96 4.01
N SER A 20 -7.51 -1.33 5.15
CA SER A 20 -7.89 -1.86 6.46
C SER A 20 -9.41 -1.91 6.67
N ILE A 21 -10.13 -0.82 6.39
CA ILE A 21 -11.58 -0.73 6.63
C ILE A 21 -12.37 -1.64 5.67
N LEU A 22 -12.08 -1.59 4.36
CA LEU A 22 -12.78 -2.42 3.37
C LEU A 22 -12.45 -3.90 3.58
N GLY A 23 -11.21 -4.25 3.90
CA GLY A 23 -10.85 -5.64 4.20
C GLY A 23 -11.62 -6.20 5.38
N GLU A 24 -11.69 -5.45 6.49
CA GLU A 24 -12.44 -5.89 7.67
C GLU A 24 -13.93 -6.09 7.34
N ARG A 25 -14.54 -5.12 6.65
CA ARG A 25 -15.98 -5.13 6.35
C ARG A 25 -16.39 -6.13 5.27
N LEU A 26 -15.61 -6.25 4.20
CA LEU A 26 -16.00 -7.02 3.01
C LEU A 26 -15.46 -8.45 3.04
N ILE A 27 -14.37 -8.72 3.77
CA ILE A 27 -13.71 -10.02 3.77
C ILE A 27 -13.83 -10.66 5.15
N PHE A 28 -13.26 -10.04 6.18
CA PHE A 28 -13.06 -10.74 7.46
C PHE A 28 -14.33 -10.88 8.30
N ILE A 29 -15.17 -9.84 8.37
CA ILE A 29 -16.45 -9.93 9.09
C ILE A 29 -17.35 -11.01 8.47
N PRO A 30 -17.60 -11.04 7.14
CA PRO A 30 -18.37 -12.12 6.52
C PRO A 30 -17.78 -13.51 6.78
N LEU A 31 -16.45 -13.68 6.67
CA LEU A 31 -15.79 -14.97 6.89
C LEU A 31 -15.86 -15.46 8.35
N ARG A 32 -15.94 -14.55 9.33
CA ARG A 32 -16.11 -14.88 10.75
C ARG A 32 -17.56 -15.20 11.14
N THR A 33 -18.52 -14.61 10.42
CA THR A 33 -19.96 -14.65 10.78
C THR A 33 -20.75 -15.67 9.97
N GLN A 34 -20.26 -16.12 8.82
CA GLN A 34 -20.89 -17.20 8.06
C GLN A 34 -20.92 -18.50 8.87
N LYS A 35 -22.12 -18.92 9.28
CA LYS A 35 -22.35 -20.28 9.76
C LYS A 35 -22.12 -21.25 8.59
N PRO A 36 -21.44 -22.40 8.78
CA PRO A 36 -21.24 -23.36 7.70
C PRO A 36 -22.60 -23.90 7.23
N SER A 37 -23.13 -23.33 6.16
CA SER A 37 -24.35 -23.80 5.52
C SER A 37 -24.01 -25.03 4.70
N GLY A 38 -24.43 -26.20 5.16
CA GLY A 38 -24.57 -27.42 4.36
C GLY A 38 -23.34 -27.84 3.54
N GLY A 39 -22.47 -28.66 4.13
CA GLY A 39 -21.62 -29.62 3.39
C GLY A 39 -20.40 -29.09 2.64
N ILE A 40 -20.27 -27.77 2.41
CA ILE A 40 -19.06 -27.20 1.79
C ILE A 40 -18.10 -26.78 2.90
N ARG A 41 -16.96 -27.46 2.97
CA ARG A 41 -15.89 -27.30 3.99
C ARG A 41 -15.64 -25.83 4.32
N PRO A 42 -15.37 -25.47 5.60
CA PRO A 42 -14.75 -24.18 5.90
C PRO A 42 -13.33 -24.24 5.33
N VAL A 43 -13.14 -23.72 4.12
CA VAL A 43 -11.86 -23.85 3.37
C VAL A 43 -10.68 -23.25 4.14
N LEU A 44 -10.94 -22.36 5.10
CA LEU A 44 -9.95 -21.77 6.00
C LEU A 44 -10.20 -22.22 7.45
N ARG A 45 -9.29 -23.04 7.99
CA ARG A 45 -9.20 -23.29 9.44
C ARG A 45 -8.97 -21.95 10.15
N ASN A 46 -9.52 -21.76 11.37
CA ASN A 46 -9.43 -20.49 12.12
C ASN A 46 -8.01 -19.88 12.17
N GLY A 47 -6.96 -20.72 12.23
CA GLY A 47 -5.56 -20.25 12.17
C GLY A 47 -5.15 -19.64 10.82
N HIS A 48 -5.59 -20.21 9.69
CA HIS A 48 -5.30 -19.64 8.36
C HIS A 48 -6.01 -18.30 8.16
N LEU A 49 -7.24 -18.16 8.67
CA LEU A 49 -7.92 -16.86 8.64
C LEU A 49 -7.21 -15.83 9.52
N GLY A 50 -6.68 -16.26 10.67
CA GLY A 50 -5.87 -15.43 11.57
C GLY A 50 -4.61 -14.86 10.90
N ILE A 51 -3.83 -15.69 10.22
CA ILE A 51 -2.63 -15.20 9.51
C ILE A 51 -2.98 -14.29 8.34
N ILE A 52 -4.03 -14.60 7.57
CA ILE A 52 -4.48 -13.73 6.46
C ILE A 52 -4.92 -12.36 7.01
N TRP A 53 -5.66 -12.35 8.11
CA TRP A 53 -6.07 -11.12 8.80
C TRP A 53 -4.86 -10.32 9.31
N ALA A 54 -3.91 -11.00 9.95
CA ALA A 54 -2.70 -10.36 10.46
C ALA A 54 -1.85 -9.77 9.31
N THR A 55 -1.65 -10.52 8.22
CA THR A 55 -0.90 -10.05 7.04
C THR A 55 -1.59 -8.84 6.40
N TRP A 56 -2.92 -8.80 6.37
CA TRP A 56 -3.69 -7.68 5.82
C TRP A 56 -3.50 -6.37 6.60
N HIS A 57 -3.51 -6.44 7.94
CA HIS A 57 -3.25 -5.25 8.77
C HIS A 57 -1.76 -4.92 8.88
N LEU A 58 -0.89 -5.93 8.76
CA LEU A 58 0.56 -5.73 8.69
C LEU A 58 0.95 -4.90 7.46
N THR A 59 0.43 -5.22 6.27
CA THR A 59 0.68 -4.43 5.05
C THR A 59 0.13 -3.00 5.19
N THR A 60 -1.00 -2.81 5.87
CA THR A 60 -1.50 -1.47 6.22
C THR A 60 -0.51 -0.69 7.09
N ALA A 61 -0.03 -1.31 8.16
CA ALA A 61 0.91 -0.68 9.09
C ALA A 61 2.22 -0.30 8.38
N LEU A 62 2.75 -1.19 7.54
CA LEU A 62 3.92 -0.90 6.70
C LEU A 62 3.64 0.24 5.70
N GLY A 63 2.43 0.29 5.14
CA GLY A 63 1.98 1.39 4.28
C GLY A 63 1.98 2.74 5.01
N PHE A 64 1.51 2.79 6.26
CA PHE A 64 1.58 4.02 7.07
C PHE A 64 3.01 4.43 7.40
N SER A 65 3.90 3.48 7.68
CA SER A 65 5.32 3.76 7.84
C SER A 65 5.93 4.38 6.58
N LEU A 66 5.61 3.84 5.39
CA LEU A 66 6.05 4.41 4.11
C LEU A 66 5.44 5.79 3.84
N ALA A 67 4.18 6.02 4.23
CA ALA A 67 3.58 7.35 4.16
C ALA A 67 4.31 8.37 5.07
N GLY A 68 4.77 7.93 6.24
CA GLY A 68 5.63 8.72 7.13
C GLY A 68 6.99 9.05 6.50
N VAL A 69 7.60 8.08 5.81
CA VAL A 69 8.83 8.33 5.03
C VAL A 69 8.58 9.38 3.95
N PHE A 70 7.50 9.27 3.18
CA PHE A 70 7.15 10.27 2.17
C PHE A 70 6.89 11.65 2.78
N TRP A 71 6.25 11.72 3.96
CA TRP A 71 6.06 12.98 4.67
C TRP A 71 7.38 13.63 5.04
N LEU A 72 8.33 12.87 5.61
CA LEU A 72 9.66 13.37 5.93
C LEU A 72 10.41 13.84 4.67
N MET A 73 10.35 13.07 3.58
CA MET A 73 10.93 13.45 2.30
C MET A 73 10.27 14.72 1.72
N ALA A 74 8.97 14.91 1.94
CA ALA A 74 8.26 16.13 1.56
C ALA A 74 8.75 17.36 2.33
N LEU A 75 9.15 17.18 3.60
CA LEU A 75 9.81 18.22 4.41
C LEU A 75 11.28 18.43 4.02
N GLY A 76 11.83 17.62 3.11
CA GLY A 76 13.23 17.67 2.70
C GLY A 76 14.17 16.98 3.68
N LEU A 77 13.68 15.96 4.40
CA LEU A 77 14.44 15.19 5.37
C LEU A 77 14.46 13.69 5.03
N PRO A 78 15.57 12.99 5.30
CA PRO A 78 16.89 13.54 5.61
C PRO A 78 17.58 14.11 4.36
N LYS A 79 18.33 15.21 4.50
CA LYS A 79 19.15 15.79 3.42
C LYS A 79 20.37 14.90 3.18
N THR A 80 20.19 13.80 2.46
CA THR A 80 21.28 12.88 2.12
C THR A 80 21.51 12.88 0.60
N PRO A 81 22.76 12.72 0.15
CA PRO A 81 23.06 12.61 -1.29
C PRO A 81 22.40 11.37 -1.93
N HIS A 82 21.94 10.41 -1.12
CA HIS A 82 21.28 9.18 -1.60
C HIS A 82 19.75 9.27 -1.62
N GLN A 83 19.15 10.42 -1.30
CA GLN A 83 17.70 10.59 -1.25
C GLN A 83 17.00 10.18 -2.56
N GLN A 84 17.60 10.49 -3.72
CA GLN A 84 17.09 10.06 -5.03
C GLN A 84 17.03 8.52 -5.14
N HIS A 85 18.07 7.82 -4.72
CA HIS A 85 18.13 6.36 -4.79
C HIS A 85 17.06 5.71 -3.92
N TYR A 86 16.84 6.22 -2.70
CA TYR A 86 15.77 5.72 -1.82
C TYR A 86 14.40 5.92 -2.45
N GLY A 87 14.13 7.09 -3.02
CA GLY A 87 12.86 7.35 -3.70
C GLY A 87 12.64 6.44 -4.92
N LEU A 88 13.68 6.18 -5.72
CA LEU A 88 13.60 5.24 -6.84
C LEU A 88 13.35 3.79 -6.41
N ILE A 89 14.04 3.31 -5.37
CA ILE A 89 13.84 1.95 -4.81
C ILE A 89 12.39 1.79 -4.33
N ILE A 90 11.87 2.77 -3.59
CA ILE A 90 10.49 2.75 -3.11
C ILE A 90 9.51 2.79 -4.30
N SER A 91 9.79 3.62 -5.32
CA SER A 91 8.96 3.71 -6.54
C SER A 91 8.87 2.37 -7.28
N VAL A 92 9.99 1.67 -7.45
CA VAL A 92 10.02 0.33 -8.06
C VAL A 92 9.24 -0.67 -7.22
N GLY A 93 9.33 -0.61 -5.89
CA GLY A 93 8.52 -1.42 -4.99
C GLY A 93 7.01 -1.21 -5.20
N PHE A 94 6.56 0.05 -5.23
CA PHE A 94 5.15 0.37 -5.47
C PHE A 94 4.68 -0.03 -6.88
N LEU A 95 5.51 0.14 -7.91
CA LEU A 95 5.20 -0.37 -9.26
C LEU A 95 5.06 -1.88 -9.27
N THR A 96 5.96 -2.60 -8.61
CA THR A 96 5.91 -4.07 -8.51
C THR A 96 4.62 -4.52 -7.82
N CYS A 97 4.24 -3.86 -6.71
CA CYS A 97 2.95 -4.10 -6.05
C CYS A 97 1.75 -3.75 -6.96
N SER A 98 1.83 -2.64 -7.69
CA SER A 98 0.79 -2.24 -8.65
C SER A 98 0.59 -3.30 -9.73
N PHE A 99 1.68 -3.78 -10.34
CA PHE A 99 1.65 -4.85 -11.34
C PHE A 99 1.07 -6.14 -10.74
N LEU A 100 1.50 -6.54 -9.55
CA LEU A 100 0.99 -7.75 -8.89
C LEU A 100 -0.53 -7.66 -8.63
N VAL A 101 -1.00 -6.54 -8.10
CA VAL A 101 -2.45 -6.32 -7.84
C VAL A 101 -3.22 -6.23 -9.16
N GLY A 102 -2.71 -5.49 -10.14
CA GLY A 102 -3.34 -5.34 -11.45
C GLY A 102 -3.45 -6.67 -12.17
N TYR A 103 -2.36 -7.44 -12.23
CA TYR A 103 -2.33 -8.75 -12.85
C TYR A 103 -3.21 -9.76 -12.09
N GLY A 104 -3.03 -9.86 -10.76
CA GLY A 104 -3.76 -10.81 -9.91
C GLY A 104 -5.27 -10.58 -9.88
N THR A 105 -5.73 -9.34 -10.10
CA THR A 105 -7.15 -8.98 -10.10
C THR A 105 -7.72 -8.73 -11.50
N LYS A 106 -6.93 -8.97 -12.55
CA LYS A 106 -7.29 -8.66 -13.96
C LYS A 106 -7.74 -7.21 -14.14
N GLY A 107 -7.08 -6.29 -13.44
CA GLY A 107 -7.33 -4.85 -13.47
C GLY A 107 -8.58 -4.39 -12.71
N ARG A 108 -9.36 -5.31 -12.12
CA ARG A 108 -10.66 -4.98 -11.49
C ARG A 108 -10.54 -4.33 -10.13
N HIS A 109 -9.40 -4.49 -9.45
CA HIS A 109 -9.21 -3.91 -8.12
C HIS A 109 -8.55 -2.52 -8.21
N PRO A 110 -9.22 -1.43 -7.81
CA PRO A 110 -8.72 -0.07 -8.03
C PRO A 110 -7.39 0.23 -7.34
N GLY A 111 -6.99 -0.57 -6.35
CA GLY A 111 -5.71 -0.43 -5.65
C GLY A 111 -4.47 -0.42 -6.56
N TRP A 112 -4.50 -1.08 -7.73
CA TRP A 112 -3.34 -1.03 -8.65
C TRP A 112 -3.09 0.40 -9.17
N ILE A 113 -4.16 1.18 -9.41
CA ILE A 113 -4.09 2.56 -9.88
C ILE A 113 -3.43 3.43 -8.81
N VAL A 114 -3.90 3.30 -7.56
CA VAL A 114 -3.40 4.08 -6.42
C VAL A 114 -1.91 3.78 -6.18
N LEU A 115 -1.52 2.50 -6.24
CA LEU A 115 -0.11 2.10 -6.12
C LEU A 115 0.75 2.64 -7.27
N ALA A 116 0.27 2.60 -8.51
CA ALA A 116 0.98 3.17 -9.66
C ALA A 116 1.14 4.68 -9.53
N MET A 117 0.09 5.40 -9.13
CA MET A 117 0.14 6.84 -8.90
C MET A 117 1.13 7.20 -7.80
N SER A 118 1.12 6.49 -6.66
CA SER A 118 2.11 6.69 -5.59
C SER A 118 3.54 6.46 -6.09
N ALA A 119 3.76 5.46 -6.96
CA ALA A 119 5.08 5.23 -7.54
C ALA A 119 5.52 6.38 -8.47
N LEU A 120 4.64 6.83 -9.37
CA LEU A 120 4.95 7.92 -10.30
C LEU A 120 5.22 9.24 -9.56
N LEU A 121 4.43 9.54 -8.53
CA LEU A 121 4.65 10.70 -7.66
C LEU A 121 5.98 10.60 -6.91
N THR A 122 6.30 9.45 -6.34
CA THR A 122 7.58 9.22 -5.65
C THR A 122 8.76 9.36 -6.61
N MET A 123 8.63 8.85 -7.83
CA MET A 123 9.65 8.96 -8.87
C MET A 123 9.85 10.42 -9.28
N ALA A 124 8.79 11.17 -9.56
CA ALA A 124 8.86 12.60 -9.87
C ALA A 124 9.48 13.41 -8.71
N GLY A 125 9.06 13.12 -7.47
CA GLY A 125 9.61 13.72 -6.25
C GLY A 125 11.12 13.51 -6.13
N SER A 126 11.62 12.33 -6.56
CA SER A 126 13.04 11.98 -6.52
C SER A 126 13.91 12.81 -7.46
N PHE A 127 13.37 13.24 -8.61
CA PHE A 127 14.11 14.05 -9.59
C PHE A 127 13.99 15.56 -9.35
N THR A 128 12.90 16.01 -8.74
CA THR A 128 12.65 17.45 -8.49
C THR A 128 13.56 18.08 -7.42
N GLY A 129 14.30 17.29 -6.65
CA GLY A 129 15.30 17.76 -5.68
C GLY A 129 16.74 17.78 -6.20
N VAL A 130 16.98 17.33 -7.42
CA VAL A 130 18.31 17.26 -8.05
C VAL A 130 18.45 18.42 -9.02
N THR A 131 18.70 19.62 -8.50
CA THR A 131 19.31 20.68 -9.31
C THR A 131 20.79 20.38 -9.42
N ILE A 132 21.24 20.03 -10.63
CA ILE A 132 22.65 19.91 -11.03
C ILE A 132 23.30 21.29 -10.98
#